data_AF-A0A060C3L5-F1
#
_entry.id   AF-A0A060C3L5-F1
#
_cell.length_a   1.000
_cell.length_b   1.000
_cell.length_c   1.000
_cell.angle_alpha   90.00
_cell.angle_beta   90.00
_cell.angle_gamma   90.00
#
_symmetry.space_group_name_H-M   'P 1'
#
loop_
_entity.id
_entity.type
_entity.pdbx_description
1 polymer ?
#
loop_
_entity_poly.entity_id
_entity_poly.type
_entity_poly.pdbx_seq_one_letter_code
_entity_poly.pdbx_strand_id
1 'polypeptide(L)'
;AADRHAVPGRASDIAQSLVDLATQSGSWYNWPHLGSGQNKMSGDSLQTIVAELYAMGATDFDTTTALKSMVAADSLPSSGSTRDGGLVNSAVGWVEDRTENGTSKTLEYATTDFAVSQFAAALGDSKNAKLLLTRAQNWQNLVDSSQHEIVP
;
A
#
# COMPACT_ATOMS: atom_id res chain seq x y z
N ALA A 1 4.86 8.54 -34.16
CA ALA A 1 4.84 9.37 -32.94
C ALA A 1 4.94 8.41 -31.76
N ALA A 2 6.09 8.39 -31.08
CA ALA A 2 6.25 7.59 -29.87
C ALA A 2 5.44 8.26 -28.75
N ASP A 3 4.58 7.47 -28.13
CA ASP A 3 3.69 7.88 -27.05
C ASP A 3 4.51 8.45 -25.88
N ARG A 4 4.21 9.68 -25.47
CA ARG A 4 5.00 10.45 -24.49
C ARG A 4 4.51 10.26 -23.05
N HIS A 5 3.59 9.33 -22.80
CA HIS A 5 2.88 9.25 -21.53
C HIS A 5 3.39 8.17 -20.56
N ALA A 6 4.29 7.28 -20.98
CA ALA A 6 5.02 6.42 -20.07
C ALA A 6 6.46 6.26 -20.58
N VAL A 7 7.42 6.25 -19.67
CA VAL A 7 8.77 5.71 -19.95
C VAL A 7 8.83 4.40 -19.17
N PRO A 8 8.25 3.29 -19.67
CA PRO A 8 8.03 2.08 -18.87
C PRO A 8 9.32 1.50 -18.29
N GLY A 9 10.45 1.68 -18.98
CA GLY A 9 11.77 1.30 -18.46
C GLY A 9 12.13 2.03 -17.17
N ARG A 10 12.06 3.37 -17.15
CA ARG A 10 12.34 4.16 -15.94
C ARG A 10 11.35 3.88 -14.82
N ALA A 11 10.08 3.68 -15.16
CA ALA A 11 9.06 3.31 -14.19
C ALA A 11 9.36 1.93 -13.58
N SER A 12 9.85 0.97 -14.39
CA SER A 12 10.26 -0.34 -13.91
C SER A 12 11.52 -0.26 -13.04
N ASP A 13 12.50 0.57 -13.40
CA ASP A 13 13.69 0.84 -12.57
C ASP A 13 13.31 1.41 -11.19
N ILE A 14 12.34 2.34 -11.16
CA ILE A 14 11.80 2.90 -9.90
C ILE A 14 11.10 1.79 -9.11
N ALA A 15 10.23 1.01 -9.73
CA ALA A 15 9.54 -0.10 -9.06
C ALA A 15 10.54 -1.11 -8.48
N GLN A 16 11.56 -1.52 -9.23
CA GLN A 16 12.62 -2.40 -8.75
C GLN A 16 13.37 -1.80 -7.57
N SER A 17 13.72 -0.51 -7.64
CA SER A 17 14.41 0.18 -6.53
C SER A 17 13.58 0.18 -5.24
N LEU A 18 12.26 0.30 -5.34
CA LEU A 18 11.36 0.23 -4.19
C LEU A 18 11.24 -1.19 -3.62
N VAL A 19 11.21 -2.21 -4.49
CA VAL A 19 11.25 -3.63 -4.07
C VAL A 19 12.57 -3.96 -3.38
N ASP A 20 13.68 -3.48 -3.91
CA ASP A 20 15.02 -3.65 -3.32
C ASP A 20 15.10 -2.97 -1.95
N LEU A 21 14.56 -1.75 -1.81
CA LEU A 21 14.47 -1.08 -0.52
C LEU A 21 13.67 -1.90 0.49
N ALA A 22 12.49 -2.39 0.11
CA ALA A 22 11.62 -3.15 1.01
C ALA A 22 12.28 -4.47 1.45
N THR A 23 12.97 -5.15 0.55
CA THR A 23 13.66 -6.41 0.84
C THR A 23 14.92 -6.22 1.69
N GLN A 24 15.73 -5.20 1.42
CA GLN A 24 16.98 -4.94 2.15
C GLN A 24 16.73 -4.36 3.54
N SER A 25 15.69 -3.53 3.68
CA SER A 25 15.33 -2.92 4.97
C SER A 25 14.39 -3.79 5.82
N GLY A 26 13.81 -4.83 5.21
CA GLY A 26 12.86 -5.74 5.85
C GLY A 26 11.45 -5.18 6.03
N SER A 27 11.16 -3.96 5.55
CA SER A 27 9.85 -3.31 5.68
C SER A 27 9.57 -2.25 4.61
N TRP A 28 8.31 -1.85 4.47
CA TRP A 28 7.89 -0.81 3.54
C TRP A 28 7.86 0.58 4.21
N TYR A 29 9.01 1.24 4.22
CA TYR A 29 9.15 2.59 4.77
C TYR A 29 8.46 3.66 3.92
N ASN A 30 8.09 4.81 4.51
CA ASN A 30 7.63 5.97 3.76
C ASN A 30 8.74 7.02 3.67
N TRP A 31 8.79 7.79 2.58
CA TRP A 31 9.76 8.87 2.44
C TRP A 31 11.24 8.43 2.59
N PRO A 32 11.69 7.39 1.86
CA PRO A 32 13.11 7.02 1.89
C PRO A 32 13.97 8.17 1.37
N HIS A 33 15.11 8.42 2.03
CA HIS A 33 16.04 9.47 1.62
C HIS A 33 17.47 9.00 1.87
N LEU A 34 18.34 9.19 0.86
CA LEU A 34 19.77 8.85 0.89
C LEU A 34 20.07 7.43 1.39
N GLY A 35 19.30 6.44 0.91
CA GLY A 35 19.51 5.02 1.25
C GLY A 35 19.06 4.61 2.65
N SER A 36 18.33 5.48 3.36
CA SER A 36 17.74 5.19 4.66
C SER A 36 16.22 5.17 4.56
N GLY A 37 15.61 4.10 5.10
CA GLY A 37 14.17 4.04 5.33
C GLY A 37 13.78 5.06 6.39
N GLN A 38 12.77 5.88 6.12
CA GLN A 38 12.19 6.80 7.08
C GLN A 38 10.71 6.47 7.30
N ASN A 39 10.07 7.12 8.28
CA ASN A 39 8.61 7.05 8.41
C ASN A 39 8.10 8.42 8.87
N LYS A 40 8.24 9.41 7.98
CA LYS A 40 7.96 10.82 8.30
C LYS A 40 6.50 11.23 8.09
N MET A 41 5.69 10.35 7.49
CA MET A 41 4.25 10.53 7.27
C MET A 41 3.49 9.26 7.67
N SER A 42 2.17 9.36 7.73
CA SER A 42 1.27 8.20 7.86
C SER A 42 1.18 7.40 6.56
N GLY A 43 0.47 6.27 6.62
CA GLY A 43 0.17 5.48 5.43
C GLY A 43 1.29 4.53 5.03
N ASP A 44 1.20 4.03 3.81
CA ASP A 44 2.19 3.14 3.18
C ASP A 44 2.13 3.32 1.65
N SER A 45 2.42 4.56 1.25
CA SER A 45 2.25 5.05 -0.12
C SER A 45 3.13 4.34 -1.16
N LEU A 46 4.29 3.77 -0.77
CA LEU A 46 5.20 3.13 -1.72
C LEU A 46 4.59 1.88 -2.37
N GLN A 47 3.77 1.12 -1.63
CA GLN A 47 3.05 -0.02 -2.18
C GLN A 47 2.05 0.42 -3.25
N THR A 48 1.34 1.53 -3.00
CA THR A 48 0.42 2.15 -3.97
C THR A 48 1.17 2.55 -5.24
N ILE A 49 2.33 3.20 -5.11
CA ILE A 49 3.16 3.61 -6.25
C ILE A 49 3.56 2.40 -7.09
N VAL A 50 4.08 1.33 -6.49
CA VAL A 50 4.50 0.14 -7.26
C VAL A 50 3.32 -0.50 -8.00
N ALA A 51 2.16 -0.62 -7.35
CA ALA A 51 0.95 -1.15 -7.98
C ALA A 51 0.47 -0.27 -9.15
N GLU A 52 0.53 1.06 -9.01
CA GLU A 52 0.15 2.01 -10.05
C GLU A 52 1.13 1.99 -11.23
N LEU A 53 2.44 1.96 -10.97
CA LEU A 53 3.45 1.84 -12.03
C LEU A 53 3.22 0.57 -12.86
N TYR A 54 2.91 -0.55 -12.21
CA TYR A 54 2.55 -1.78 -12.90
C TYR A 54 1.28 -1.62 -13.75
N ALA A 55 0.23 -1.00 -13.21
CA ALA A 55 -1.02 -0.74 -13.92
C ALA A 55 -0.81 0.17 -15.16
N MET A 56 0.20 1.04 -15.13
CA MET A 56 0.61 1.90 -16.24
C MET A 56 1.61 1.23 -17.22
N GLY A 57 1.90 -0.06 -17.06
CA GLY A 57 2.70 -0.84 -18.01
C GLY A 57 4.19 -0.97 -17.66
N ALA A 58 4.61 -0.57 -16.46
CA ALA A 58 5.95 -0.86 -15.96
C ALA A 58 5.98 -2.29 -15.42
N THR A 59 6.28 -3.29 -16.25
CA THR A 59 6.19 -4.71 -15.84
C THR A 59 7.55 -5.40 -15.73
N ASP A 60 8.66 -4.67 -15.91
CA ASP A 60 10.03 -5.22 -15.94
C ASP A 60 10.74 -5.08 -14.58
N PHE A 61 10.13 -5.66 -13.54
CA PHE A 61 10.69 -5.71 -12.18
C PHE A 61 10.23 -7.00 -11.47
N ASP A 62 10.77 -7.29 -10.29
CA ASP A 62 10.38 -8.48 -9.52
C ASP A 62 8.99 -8.32 -8.88
N THR A 63 7.94 -8.51 -9.70
CA THR A 63 6.54 -8.42 -9.31
C THR A 63 6.14 -9.45 -8.26
N THR A 64 6.81 -10.61 -8.26
CA THR A 64 6.51 -11.71 -7.34
C THR A 64 6.96 -11.34 -5.93
N THR A 65 8.20 -10.88 -5.78
CA THR A 65 8.73 -10.39 -4.51
C THR A 65 8.01 -9.13 -4.05
N ALA A 66 7.64 -8.24 -4.99
CA ALA A 66 6.82 -7.07 -4.69
C ALA A 66 5.50 -7.47 -4.03
N LEU A 67 4.66 -8.26 -4.70
CA LEU A 67 3.36 -8.66 -4.15
C LEU A 67 3.50 -9.41 -2.82
N LYS A 68 4.44 -10.35 -2.74
CA LYS A 68 4.68 -11.13 -1.52
C LYS A 68 5.03 -10.23 -0.33
N SER A 69 5.90 -9.24 -0.54
CA SER A 69 6.30 -8.32 0.54
C SER A 69 5.18 -7.35 0.92
N MET A 70 4.38 -6.87 -0.03
CA MET A 70 3.21 -6.02 0.24
C MET A 70 2.16 -6.76 1.09
N VAL A 71 1.85 -8.02 0.76
CA VAL A 71 0.90 -8.84 1.54
C VAL A 71 1.45 -9.16 2.93
N ALA A 72 2.75 -9.45 3.02
CA ALA A 72 3.41 -9.73 4.30
C ALA A 72 3.44 -8.53 5.24
N ALA A 73 3.49 -7.30 4.71
CA ALA A 73 3.47 -6.07 5.50
C ALA A 73 2.20 -5.90 6.35
N ASP A 74 1.14 -6.66 6.07
CA ASP A 74 -0.11 -6.63 6.81
C ASP A 74 -0.58 -8.03 7.26
N SER A 75 0.38 -8.94 7.43
CA SER A 75 0.14 -10.30 7.91
C SER A 75 0.79 -10.53 9.27
N LEU A 76 0.23 -11.45 10.07
CA LEU A 76 0.83 -11.87 11.34
C LEU A 76 1.89 -12.97 11.13
N PRO A 77 2.96 -13.00 11.95
CA PRO A 77 3.34 -11.98 12.94
C PRO A 77 3.92 -10.73 12.26
N SER A 78 3.44 -9.54 12.62
CA SER A 78 3.79 -8.28 11.93
C SER A 78 5.04 -7.58 12.48
N SER A 79 5.96 -8.30 13.14
CA SER A 79 7.02 -7.72 13.99
C SER A 79 8.10 -6.90 13.27
N GLY A 80 7.89 -6.56 12.00
CA GLY A 80 8.74 -5.65 11.23
C GLY A 80 7.98 -4.67 10.34
N SER A 81 6.64 -4.66 10.36
CA SER A 81 5.87 -3.74 9.51
C SER A 81 5.90 -2.31 10.06
N THR A 82 6.14 -1.35 9.16
CA THR A 82 6.05 0.09 9.39
C THR A 82 4.64 0.65 9.19
N ARG A 83 3.67 -0.19 8.80
CA ARG A 83 2.25 0.13 8.66
C ARG A 83 1.59 0.22 10.04
N ASP A 84 1.82 1.34 10.71
CA ASP A 84 1.37 1.62 12.07
C ASP A 84 -0.16 1.54 12.24
N GLY A 85 -0.63 0.73 13.19
CA GLY A 85 -2.07 0.46 13.35
C GLY A 85 -2.69 -0.41 12.24
N GLY A 86 -1.90 -0.90 11.27
CA GLY A 86 -2.38 -1.71 10.15
C GLY A 86 -3.12 -2.99 10.59
N LEU A 87 -2.61 -3.68 11.62
CA LEU A 87 -3.29 -4.86 12.17
C LEU A 87 -4.65 -4.54 12.80
N VAL A 88 -4.75 -3.40 13.52
CA VAL A 88 -6.01 -2.94 14.10
C VAL A 88 -6.98 -2.63 12.98
N ASN A 89 -6.56 -1.84 11.98
CA ASN A 89 -7.37 -1.58 10.79
C ASN A 89 -7.83 -2.86 10.08
N SER A 90 -6.96 -3.86 9.95
CA SER A 90 -7.28 -5.16 9.35
C SER A 90 -8.28 -5.97 10.19
N ALA A 91 -8.30 -5.80 11.50
CA ALA A 91 -9.15 -6.55 12.41
C ALA A 91 -10.51 -5.89 12.67
N VAL A 92 -10.53 -4.56 12.88
CA VAL A 92 -11.74 -3.82 13.27
C VAL A 92 -12.29 -2.90 12.18
N GLY A 93 -11.52 -2.64 11.12
CA GLY A 93 -11.99 -1.87 9.97
C GLY A 93 -11.62 -0.38 9.99
N TRP A 94 -10.86 0.08 10.98
CA TRP A 94 -10.25 1.42 11.03
C TRP A 94 -9.07 1.46 12.00
N VAL A 95 -8.23 2.47 11.90
CA VAL A 95 -7.18 2.75 12.89
C VAL A 95 -7.78 3.51 14.06
N GLU A 96 -7.86 2.86 15.22
CA GLU A 96 -8.33 3.48 16.46
C GLU A 96 -7.25 4.37 17.08
N ASP A 97 -7.09 5.56 16.50
CA ASP A 97 -6.26 6.64 17.03
C ASP A 97 -6.99 7.96 16.88
N ARG A 98 -7.54 8.44 18.01
CA ARG A 98 -8.32 9.68 18.10
C ARG A 98 -7.46 10.89 18.45
N THR A 99 -6.15 10.73 18.58
CA THR A 99 -5.22 11.77 19.04
C THR A 99 -4.28 12.27 17.96
N GLU A 100 -3.96 11.47 16.95
CA GLU A 100 -3.09 11.89 15.84
C GLU A 100 -3.83 11.87 14.49
N ASN A 101 -3.83 10.72 13.81
CA ASN A 101 -4.08 10.65 12.37
C ASN A 101 -4.80 9.35 11.96
N GLY A 102 -5.55 8.72 12.87
CA GLY A 102 -6.25 7.45 12.61
C GLY A 102 -7.21 7.50 11.42
N THR A 103 -7.97 8.58 11.26
CA THR A 103 -8.84 8.79 10.10
C THR A 103 -8.05 8.82 8.79
N SER A 104 -6.98 9.62 8.73
CA SER A 104 -6.12 9.71 7.55
C SER A 104 -5.45 8.38 7.24
N LYS A 105 -4.88 7.70 8.25
CA LYS A 105 -4.29 6.36 8.10
C LYS A 105 -5.30 5.38 7.51
N THR A 106 -6.53 5.36 8.00
CA THR A 106 -7.58 4.45 7.51
C THR A 106 -7.89 4.70 6.03
N LEU A 107 -7.97 5.96 5.60
CA LEU A 107 -8.20 6.32 4.19
C LEU A 107 -7.00 5.96 3.29
N GLU A 108 -5.78 6.24 3.76
CA GLU A 108 -4.56 5.85 3.04
C GLU A 108 -4.45 4.33 2.93
N TYR A 109 -4.77 3.61 3.98
CA TYR A 109 -4.78 2.15 4.04
C TYR A 109 -5.82 1.52 3.12
N ALA A 110 -7.02 2.12 3.04
CA ALA A 110 -8.03 1.70 2.07
C ALA A 110 -7.55 1.91 0.62
N THR A 111 -6.83 3.00 0.36
CA THR A 111 -6.25 3.30 -0.96
C THR A 111 -5.17 2.29 -1.34
N THR A 112 -4.24 2.01 -0.42
CA THR A 112 -3.19 1.01 -0.64
C THR A 112 -3.78 -0.38 -0.82
N ASP A 113 -4.75 -0.77 0.03
CA ASP A 113 -5.41 -2.08 -0.09
C ASP A 113 -6.09 -2.24 -1.45
N PHE A 114 -6.74 -1.18 -1.96
CA PHE A 114 -7.29 -1.19 -3.32
C PHE A 114 -6.20 -1.38 -4.37
N ALA A 115 -5.14 -0.57 -4.35
CA ALA A 115 -4.07 -0.63 -5.34
C ALA A 115 -3.40 -2.02 -5.37
N VAL A 116 -3.06 -2.56 -4.19
CA VAL A 116 -2.44 -3.89 -4.08
C VAL A 116 -3.43 -5.00 -4.45
N SER A 117 -4.74 -4.82 -4.23
CA SER A 117 -5.74 -5.78 -4.70
C SER A 117 -5.77 -5.91 -6.23
N GLN A 118 -5.65 -4.78 -6.94
CA GLN A 118 -5.61 -4.75 -8.41
C GLN A 118 -4.32 -5.37 -8.93
N PHE A 119 -3.19 -5.09 -8.26
CA PHE A 119 -1.90 -5.70 -8.58
C PHE A 119 -1.92 -7.22 -8.37
N ALA A 120 -2.46 -7.70 -7.24
CA ALA A 120 -2.63 -9.12 -6.95
C ALA A 120 -3.50 -9.81 -8.01
N ALA A 121 -4.63 -9.18 -8.41
CA ALA A 121 -5.50 -9.71 -9.44
C ALA A 121 -4.78 -9.85 -10.79
N ALA A 122 -4.00 -8.84 -11.18
CA ALA A 122 -3.24 -8.87 -12.43
C ALA A 122 -2.16 -9.97 -12.45
N LEU A 123 -1.61 -10.32 -11.28
CA LEU A 123 -0.65 -11.42 -11.10
C LEU A 123 -1.32 -12.79 -10.88
N GLY A 124 -2.65 -12.87 -10.90
CA GLY A 124 -3.40 -14.12 -10.73
C GLY A 124 -3.62 -14.56 -9.28
N ASP A 125 -3.24 -13.75 -8.28
CA ASP A 125 -3.48 -14.04 -6.86
C ASP A 125 -4.88 -13.59 -6.43
N SER A 126 -5.88 -14.35 -6.87
CA SER A 126 -7.30 -14.09 -6.57
C SER A 126 -7.63 -14.07 -5.08
N LYS A 127 -6.88 -14.81 -4.26
CA LYS A 127 -7.10 -14.89 -2.81
C LYS A 127 -6.74 -13.55 -2.16
N ASN A 128 -5.53 -13.06 -2.38
CA ASN A 128 -5.10 -11.79 -1.81
C ASN A 128 -5.82 -10.61 -2.45
N ALA A 129 -6.12 -10.67 -3.76
CA ALA A 129 -6.96 -9.67 -4.41
C ALA A 129 -8.31 -9.49 -3.71
N LYS A 130 -9.03 -10.59 -3.43
CA LYS A 130 -10.33 -10.52 -2.74
C LYS A 130 -10.22 -10.01 -1.30
N LEU A 131 -9.21 -10.47 -0.57
CA LEU A 131 -8.96 -10.05 0.81
C LEU A 131 -8.72 -8.54 0.88
N LEU A 132 -7.78 -8.03 0.08
CA LEU A 132 -7.40 -6.63 0.07
C LEU A 132 -8.52 -5.75 -0.47
N LEU A 133 -9.27 -6.19 -1.49
CA LEU A 133 -10.42 -5.44 -2.00
C LEU A 133 -11.54 -5.31 -0.94
N THR A 134 -11.71 -6.32 -0.08
CA THR A 134 -12.65 -6.24 1.04
C THR A 134 -12.21 -5.18 2.05
N ARG A 135 -10.93 -5.19 2.44
CA ARG A 135 -10.36 -4.21 3.37
C ARG A 135 -10.28 -2.80 2.79
N ALA A 136 -10.17 -2.67 1.47
CA ALA A 136 -10.27 -1.40 0.77
C ALA A 136 -11.61 -0.71 1.00
N GLN A 137 -12.63 -1.38 1.55
CA GLN A 137 -13.90 -0.77 1.94
C GLN A 137 -13.92 -0.19 3.35
N ASN A 138 -12.82 -0.28 4.11
CA ASN A 138 -12.70 0.24 5.47
C ASN A 138 -12.99 1.75 5.57
N TRP A 139 -12.82 2.52 4.49
CA TRP A 139 -13.21 3.94 4.44
C TRP A 139 -14.69 4.16 4.80
N GLN A 140 -15.56 3.18 4.54
CA GLN A 140 -17.00 3.28 4.84
C GLN A 140 -17.27 3.35 6.34
N ASN A 141 -16.38 2.77 7.16
CA ASN A 141 -16.51 2.80 8.62
C ASN A 141 -16.26 4.19 9.23
N LEU A 142 -15.73 5.12 8.45
CA LEU A 142 -15.47 6.51 8.89
C LEU A 142 -16.62 7.46 8.52
N VAL A 143 -17.61 7.02 7.74
CA VAL A 143 -18.66 7.91 7.26
C VAL A 143 -19.79 8.00 8.26
N ASP A 144 -19.95 9.17 8.89
CA ASP A 144 -21.18 9.47 9.63
C ASP A 144 -22.27 9.90 8.65
N SER A 145 -23.15 8.96 8.31
CA SER A 145 -24.28 9.20 7.39
C SER A 145 -25.29 10.24 7.88
N SER A 146 -25.32 10.55 9.18
CA SER A 146 -26.23 11.56 9.74
C SER A 146 -25.69 12.99 9.59
N GLN A 147 -24.36 13.13 9.55
CA GLN A 147 -23.67 14.43 9.44
C GLN A 147 -23.09 14.67 8.03
N HIS A 148 -23.00 13.62 7.21
CA HIS A 148 -22.28 13.63 5.92
C HIS A 148 -20.80 14.01 6.07
N GLU A 149 -20.18 13.57 7.17
CA GLU A 149 -18.79 13.86 7.51
C GLU A 149 -17.96 12.58 7.66
N ILE A 150 -16.64 12.72 7.51
CA ILE A 150 -15.67 11.66 7.82
C ILE A 150 -15.20 11.89 9.26
N VAL A 151 -15.48 10.92 10.13
CA VAL A 151 -15.13 10.96 11.55
C VAL A 151 -14.57 9.60 12.01
N PRO A 152 -13.63 9.58 12.97
CA PRO A 152 -13.20 8.35 13.65
C PRO A 152 -14.17 7.89 14.76
#